data_AF-A0A3N5XY55-F1
#
_entry.id   AF-A0A3N5XY55-F1
#
_cell.length_a   1.000
_cell.length_b   1.000
_cell.length_c   1.000
_cell.angle_alpha   90.00
_cell.angle_beta   90.00
_cell.angle_gamma   90.00
#
_symmetry.space_group_name_H-M   'P 1'
#
loop_
_entity.id
_entity.type
_entity.pdbx_description
1 polymer ?
#
loop_
_entity_poly.entity_id
_entity_poly.type
_entity_poly.pdbx_seq_one_letter_code
_entity_poly.pdbx_strand_id
1 'polypeptide(L)'
;MPKTKTAEKSARSAARKAERNKSVRSVTKSSVTKAEKLVAAKKGDEAKAAVTEAISSLDRAAKKKVIHPNTAARKKSRLMKKFNASTKKA
;
A
#
# COMPACT_ATOMS: atom_id res chain seq x y z
N MET A 1 -13.60 -19.48 22.33
CA MET A 1 -12.80 -20.60 21.79
C MET A 1 -13.58 -21.28 20.66
N PRO A 2 -12.93 -21.75 19.59
CA PRO A 2 -13.60 -22.50 18.53
C PRO A 2 -14.22 -23.77 19.10
N LYS A 3 -15.51 -24.01 18.78
CA LYS A 3 -16.27 -25.16 19.29
C LYS A 3 -16.10 -26.43 18.45
N THR A 4 -15.55 -26.31 17.24
CA THR A 4 -15.38 -27.41 16.28
C THR A 4 -13.94 -27.46 15.74
N LYS A 5 -13.47 -28.66 15.37
CA LYS A 5 -12.11 -28.89 14.83
C LYS A 5 -11.85 -28.07 13.55
N THR A 6 -12.88 -27.86 12.72
CA THR A 6 -12.80 -27.03 11.51
C THR A 6 -12.62 -25.55 11.84
N ALA A 7 -13.33 -25.04 12.86
CA ALA A 7 -13.18 -23.66 13.31
C ALA A 7 -11.78 -23.40 13.89
N GLU A 8 -11.21 -24.34 14.64
CA GLU A 8 -9.86 -24.23 15.17
C GLU A 8 -8.79 -24.19 14.07
N LYS A 9 -8.92 -25.04 13.04
CA LYS A 9 -8.06 -25.00 11.84
C LYS A 9 -8.15 -23.65 11.13
N SER A 10 -9.35 -23.11 10.96
CA SER A 10 -9.58 -21.79 10.35
C SER A 10 -8.95 -20.67 11.18
N ALA A 11 -9.07 -20.71 12.51
CA ALA A 11 -8.44 -19.75 13.41
C ALA A 11 -6.91 -19.74 13.28
N ARG A 12 -6.28 -20.92 13.25
CA ARG A 12 -4.82 -21.05 13.02
C ARG A 12 -4.38 -20.49 11.67
N SER A 13 -5.14 -20.76 10.61
CA SER A 13 -4.87 -20.22 9.26
C SER A 13 -5.04 -18.70 9.20
N ALA A 14 -6.07 -18.18 9.86
CA ALA A 14 -6.34 -16.75 9.93
C ALA A 14 -5.21 -15.99 10.63
N ALA A 15 -4.72 -16.50 11.77
CA ALA A 15 -3.61 -15.89 12.50
C ALA A 15 -2.34 -15.76 11.63
N ARG A 16 -1.94 -16.85 10.96
CA ARG A 16 -0.78 -16.85 10.04
C ARG A 16 -0.94 -15.91 8.85
N LYS A 17 -2.17 -15.74 8.33
CA LYS A 17 -2.46 -14.77 7.27
C LYS A 17 -2.42 -13.35 7.80
N ALA A 18 -2.95 -13.10 9.00
CA ALA A 18 -2.98 -11.78 9.62
C ALA A 18 -1.57 -11.23 9.84
N GLU A 19 -0.64 -12.03 10.35
CA GLU A 19 0.75 -11.64 10.58
C GLU A 19 1.46 -11.23 9.27
N ARG A 20 1.36 -12.07 8.23
CA ARG A 20 1.92 -11.75 6.90
C ARG A 20 1.29 -10.49 6.30
N ASN A 21 -0.03 -10.35 6.40
CA ASN A 21 -0.74 -9.19 5.88
C ASN A 21 -0.40 -7.90 6.65
N LYS A 22 -0.11 -8.00 7.95
CA LYS A 22 0.31 -6.85 8.77
C LYS A 22 1.62 -6.24 8.25
N SER A 23 2.61 -7.07 7.96
CA SER A 23 3.88 -6.63 7.36
C SER A 23 3.66 -5.93 6.02
N VAL A 24 2.93 -6.57 5.09
CA VAL A 24 2.68 -6.00 3.75
C VAL A 24 1.88 -4.69 3.83
N ARG A 25 0.88 -4.60 4.72
CA ARG A 25 0.12 -3.36 4.95
C ARG A 25 0.98 -2.26 5.53
N SER A 26 1.90 -2.57 6.44
CA SER A 26 2.82 -1.60 7.01
C SER A 26 3.73 -1.01 5.93
N VAL A 27 4.40 -1.87 5.15
CA VAL A 27 5.33 -1.44 4.09
C VAL A 27 4.63 -0.59 3.03
N THR A 28 3.43 -1.00 2.58
CA THR A 28 2.65 -0.22 1.60
C THR A 28 2.20 1.13 2.16
N LYS A 29 1.84 1.22 3.44
CA LYS A 29 1.50 2.50 4.07
C LYS A 29 2.73 3.40 4.16
N SER A 30 3.86 2.88 4.62
CA SER A 30 5.11 3.63 4.76
C SER A 30 5.62 4.17 3.43
N SER A 31 5.59 3.36 2.36
CA SER A 31 6.01 3.78 1.02
C SER A 31 5.11 4.88 0.45
N VAL A 32 3.78 4.80 0.64
CA VAL A 32 2.86 5.88 0.24
C VAL A 32 3.14 7.16 1.04
N THR A 33 3.31 7.07 2.36
CA THR A 33 3.61 8.26 3.18
C THR A 33 4.96 8.88 2.84
N LYS A 34 5.98 8.07 2.50
CA LYS A 34 7.29 8.55 2.02
C LYS A 34 7.13 9.33 0.71
N ALA A 35 6.39 8.78 -0.25
CA ALA A 35 6.11 9.47 -1.51
C ALA A 35 5.36 10.78 -1.28
N GLU A 36 4.33 10.80 -0.43
CA GLU A 36 3.59 12.03 -0.10
C GLU A 36 4.48 13.12 0.52
N LYS A 37 5.40 12.75 1.41
CA LYS A 37 6.36 13.69 2.03
C LYS A 37 7.32 14.28 0.99
N LEU A 38 7.85 13.45 0.09
CA LEU A 38 8.80 13.91 -0.94
C LEU A 38 8.13 14.80 -1.99
N VAL A 39 6.87 14.50 -2.34
CA VAL A 39 6.04 15.36 -3.20
C VAL A 39 5.80 16.72 -2.52
N ALA A 40 5.52 16.73 -1.21
CA ALA A 40 5.36 17.97 -0.46
C ALA A 40 6.68 18.79 -0.38
N ALA A 41 7.82 18.11 -0.28
CA ALA A 41 9.14 18.73 -0.23
C ALA A 41 9.66 19.25 -1.59
N LYS A 42 8.90 19.10 -2.69
CA LYS A 42 9.23 19.56 -4.05
C LYS A 42 10.57 19.05 -4.62
N LYS A 43 11.05 17.90 -4.14
CA LYS A 43 12.26 17.27 -4.68
C LYS A 43 11.93 16.47 -5.94
N GLY A 44 12.07 17.09 -7.12
CA GLY A 44 11.58 16.56 -8.40
C GLY A 44 11.96 15.11 -8.70
N ASP A 45 13.24 14.76 -8.61
CA ASP A 45 13.72 13.43 -9.01
C ASP A 45 13.57 12.37 -7.91
N GLU A 46 13.83 12.74 -6.65
CA GLU A 46 13.57 11.86 -5.50
C GLU A 46 12.07 11.53 -5.37
N ALA A 47 11.18 12.49 -5.66
CA ALA A 47 9.74 12.28 -5.61
C ALA A 47 9.26 11.33 -6.72
N LYS A 48 9.79 11.43 -7.95
CA LYS A 48 9.46 10.49 -9.04
C LYS A 48 9.84 9.07 -8.65
N ALA A 49 11.07 8.85 -8.18
CA ALA A 49 11.54 7.54 -7.75
C ALA A 49 10.64 6.96 -6.64
N ALA A 50 10.35 7.75 -5.59
CA ALA A 50 9.50 7.29 -4.50
C ALA A 50 8.04 7.01 -4.91
N VAL A 51 7.49 7.78 -5.87
CA VAL A 51 6.15 7.53 -6.42
C VAL A 51 6.10 6.22 -7.20
N THR A 52 7.11 5.93 -8.03
CA THR A 52 7.17 4.66 -8.76
C THR A 52 7.30 3.46 -7.82
N GLU A 53 8.10 3.58 -6.77
CA GLU A 53 8.25 2.55 -5.73
C GLU A 53 6.92 2.32 -4.99
N ALA A 54 6.21 3.39 -4.63
CA ALA A 54 4.90 3.31 -3.97
C ALA A 54 3.83 2.69 -4.88
N ILE A 55 3.85 2.97 -6.19
CA ILE A 55 2.92 2.35 -7.15
C ILE A 55 3.19 0.84 -7.25
N SER A 56 4.47 0.45 -7.38
CA SER A 56 4.88 -0.96 -7.42
C SER A 56 4.48 -1.71 -6.15
N SER A 57 4.66 -1.09 -4.97
CA SER A 57 4.28 -1.71 -3.69
C SER A 57 2.76 -1.92 -3.58
N LEU A 58 1.95 -0.95 -4.03
CA LEU A 58 0.49 -1.05 -4.05
C LEU A 58 -0.01 -2.17 -4.97
N ASP A 59 0.59 -2.32 -6.15
CA ASP A 59 0.19 -3.33 -7.12
C ASP A 59 0.59 -4.75 -6.69
N ARG A 60 1.77 -4.90 -6.08
CA ARG A 60 2.17 -6.17 -5.45
C ARG A 60 1.23 -6.56 -4.31
N ALA A 61 0.77 -5.60 -3.50
CA ALA A 61 -0.18 -5.87 -2.42
C ALA A 61 -1.59 -6.21 -2.92
N ALA A 62 -2.01 -5.60 -4.05
CA ALA A 62 -3.26 -5.96 -4.72
C ALA A 62 -3.21 -7.37 -5.32
N LYS A 63 -2.10 -7.74 -5.99
CA LYS A 63 -1.89 -9.08 -6.55
C LYS A 63 -1.97 -10.17 -5.47
N LYS A 64 -1.43 -9.89 -4.28
CA LYS A 64 -1.50 -10.79 -3.11
C LYS A 64 -2.85 -10.76 -2.37
N LYS A 65 -3.85 -10.02 -2.88
CA LYS A 65 -5.17 -9.81 -2.26
C LYS A 65 -5.11 -9.28 -0.81
N VAL A 66 -4.03 -8.59 -0.44
CA VAL A 66 -3.88 -7.96 0.89
C VAL A 66 -4.70 -6.66 0.96
N ILE A 67 -4.83 -5.99 -0.19
CA ILE A 67 -5.60 -4.78 -0.44
C ILE A 67 -6.50 -5.05 -1.65
N HIS A 68 -7.72 -4.53 -1.65
CA HIS A 68 -8.62 -4.66 -2.80
C HIS A 68 -8.07 -3.88 -4.01
N PRO A 69 -8.19 -4.40 -5.26
CA PRO A 69 -7.70 -3.71 -6.46
C PRO A 69 -8.22 -2.28 -6.58
N ASN A 70 -9.49 -2.04 -6.28
CA ASN A 70 -10.08 -0.69 -6.29
C ASN A 70 -9.44 0.24 -5.24
N THR A 71 -9.02 -0.28 -4.09
CA THR A 71 -8.31 0.51 -3.08
C THR A 71 -6.90 0.86 -3.56
N ALA A 72 -6.21 -0.08 -4.21
CA ALA A 72 -4.92 0.20 -4.84
C ALA A 72 -5.05 1.26 -5.96
N ALA A 73 -6.02 1.09 -6.87
CA ALA A 73 -6.31 2.05 -7.94
C ALA A 73 -6.63 3.46 -7.39
N ARG A 74 -7.46 3.55 -6.34
CA ARG A 74 -7.78 4.82 -5.67
C ARG A 74 -6.54 5.49 -5.10
N LYS A 75 -5.66 4.73 -4.44
CA LYS A 75 -4.42 5.26 -3.88
C LYS A 75 -3.44 5.72 -4.97
N LYS A 76 -3.27 4.93 -6.04
CA LYS A 76 -2.47 5.31 -7.22
C LYS A 76 -2.97 6.61 -7.84
N SER A 77 -4.27 6.71 -8.10
CA SER A 77 -4.89 7.92 -8.67
C SER A 77 -4.66 9.15 -7.79
N ARG A 78 -4.86 9.03 -6.46
CA ARG A 78 -4.65 10.15 -5.53
C ARG A 78 -3.18 10.59 -5.47
N LEU A 79 -2.24 9.64 -5.46
CA LEU A 79 -0.80 9.94 -5.42
C LEU A 79 -0.36 10.68 -6.70
N MET A 80 -0.78 10.18 -7.87
CA MET A 80 -0.47 10.80 -9.16
C MET A 80 -1.09 12.19 -9.30
N LYS A 81 -2.33 12.40 -8.83
CA LYS A 81 -2.96 13.72 -8.80
C LYS A 81 -2.15 14.72 -7.98
N LYS A 82 -1.66 14.31 -6.80
CA LYS A 82 -0.81 15.17 -5.95
C LYS A 82 0.53 15.50 -6.61
N PHE A 83 1.18 14.50 -7.20
CA PHE A 83 2.43 14.70 -7.94
C PHE A 83 2.24 15.68 -9.11
N ASN A 84 1.23 15.45 -9.96
CA ASN A 84 0.95 16.32 -11.10
C ASN A 84 0.56 17.75 -10.69
N ALA A 85 -0.18 17.90 -9.59
CA ALA A 85 -0.52 19.22 -9.05
C ALA A 85 0.73 19.97 -8.54
N SER A 86 1.72 19.26 -8.00
CA SER A 86 2.99 19.87 -7.57
C SER A 86 3.88 20.28 -8.73
N THR A 87 3.87 19.53 -9.84
CA THR A 87 4.68 19.81 -11.03
C THR A 87 4.07 20.88 -11.93
N LYS A 88 2.73 21.00 -11.98
CA LYS A 88 2.03 22.00 -12.82
C LYS A 88 2.01 23.42 -12.22
N LYS A 89 2.43 23.56 -10.96
CA LYS A 89 2.47 24.84 -10.23
C LYS A 89 3.88 25.48 -10.24
N ALA A 90 4.77 24.95 -11.07
CA ALA A 90 6.10 25.48 -11.37
C ALA A 90 6.13 25.94 -12.83
#